data_AF-A0AAD8ERU2-F1
#
_entry.id   AF-A0AAD8ERU2-F1
#
_cell.length_a   1.000
_cell.length_b   1.000
_cell.length_c   1.000
_cell.angle_alpha   90.00
_cell.angle_beta   90.00
_cell.angle_gamma   90.00
#
_symmetry.space_group_name_H-M   'P 1'
#
loop_
_entity.id
_entity.type
_entity.pdbx_description
1 polymer ?
#
loop_
_entity_poly.entity_id
_entity_poly.type
_entity_poly.pdbx_seq_one_letter_code
_entity_poly.pdbx_strand_id
1 'polypeptide(L)'
;MLGLGNEAISVLALQYFSMVDPTGNTSQLLQSAGQELPTLYPSLPIAAPWSDNENCRNDSRLLLRALNNFTLWAVQMLDASARQPNEPLLTQYCLVKVSVKISRNISSSNLDPFVQKFDPYLSAWDRIKSDGTPSRVPRNSIYQALCVPASCSHLDIESAVSQHLKKHKSPLGIEYTAEVAPNLCSSLEEEPFTKWDHLFLITTAFFILLVVMGTARDCLSGETQSGSLFSDLLLCFSLKQNFKSLNPSREPSSLDVLNSMKFICMCSIIISHRGAYFGASPLWNLEFLEREFKSTRLALIHRADLIVDNFFVISGLLMAYLLLKELPKRRINAIYLIY
;
A
#
# COMPACT_ATOMS: atom_id res chain seq x y z
N MET A 1 14.10 -14.21 -3.21
CA MET A 1 15.11 -15.12 -3.79
C MET A 1 15.08 -14.88 -5.30
N LEU A 2 16.10 -14.49 -6.06
CA LEU A 2 17.57 -14.41 -5.95
C LEU A 2 17.96 -13.01 -6.49
N GLY A 3 18.94 -12.27 -5.94
CA GLY A 3 20.36 -12.57 -6.10
C GLY A 3 20.95 -11.84 -7.32
N LEU A 4 21.03 -10.50 -7.26
CA LEU A 4 21.90 -9.67 -8.11
C LEU A 4 22.38 -8.49 -7.28
N GLY A 5 23.33 -8.77 -6.38
CA GLY A 5 24.09 -7.77 -5.64
C GLY A 5 25.55 -8.02 -5.93
N ASN A 6 26.15 -7.13 -6.70
CA ASN A 6 27.54 -6.67 -6.69
C ASN A 6 27.73 -5.81 -7.94
N GLU A 7 28.39 -4.65 -7.79
CA GLU A 7 28.64 -3.63 -8.82
C GLU A 7 27.55 -2.56 -9.04
N ALA A 8 27.02 -1.99 -7.96
CA ALA A 8 26.42 -0.66 -8.02
C ALA A 8 26.78 0.11 -6.74
N ILE A 9 28.03 0.57 -6.64
CA ILE A 9 28.32 1.74 -5.80
C ILE A 9 27.60 2.88 -6.48
N SER A 10 26.39 3.15 -6.00
CA SER A 10 25.42 4.03 -6.65
C SER A 10 25.97 5.46 -6.67
N VAL A 11 25.73 6.13 -7.80
CA VAL A 11 26.06 7.55 -8.09
C VAL A 11 25.55 8.51 -6.99
N LEU A 12 24.64 8.07 -6.12
CA LEU A 12 24.12 8.81 -4.97
C LEU A 12 25.20 9.08 -3.90
N ALA A 13 26.18 8.18 -3.72
CA ALA A 13 27.26 8.41 -2.76
C ALA A 13 28.10 9.63 -3.14
N LEU A 14 28.30 9.89 -4.44
CA LEU A 14 29.07 11.05 -4.93
C LEU A 14 28.32 12.38 -4.75
N GLN A 15 26.99 12.38 -4.79
CA GLN A 15 26.17 13.58 -4.52
C GLN A 15 26.20 14.03 -3.06
N TYR A 16 26.46 13.12 -2.12
CA TYR A 16 26.56 13.49 -0.70
C TYR A 16 27.88 14.21 -0.37
N PHE A 17 28.95 13.92 -1.12
CA PHE A 17 30.29 14.49 -0.88
C PHE A 17 30.39 16.00 -1.15
N SER A 18 29.51 16.56 -1.97
CA SER A 18 29.49 18.01 -2.21
C SER A 18 28.89 18.82 -1.05
N MET A 19 28.26 18.19 -0.06
CA MET A 19 27.64 18.87 1.10
C MET A 19 28.51 18.90 2.37
N VAL A 20 29.65 18.20 2.39
CA VAL A 20 30.55 18.13 3.55
C VAL A 20 31.98 18.48 3.12
N ASP A 21 32.21 19.75 2.80
CA ASP A 21 33.58 20.30 2.75
C ASP A 21 33.70 21.50 3.70
N PRO A 22 34.50 21.41 4.78
CA PRO A 22 34.74 22.52 5.71
C PRO A 22 35.89 23.43 5.27
N THR A 23 36.53 23.22 4.11
CA THR A 23 37.71 23.99 3.69
C THR A 23 37.53 24.68 2.35
N GLY A 24 37.11 25.95 2.42
CA GLY A 24 37.09 26.84 1.26
C GLY A 24 38.50 27.07 0.70
N ASN A 25 38.86 26.35 -0.36
CA ASN A 25 39.66 26.84 -1.48
C ASN A 25 39.95 25.71 -2.48
N THR A 26 39.44 25.81 -3.71
CA THR A 26 40.28 25.85 -4.94
C THR A 26 39.43 26.02 -6.22
N SER A 27 39.57 27.21 -6.81
CA SER A 27 39.80 27.50 -8.24
C SER A 27 39.05 26.71 -9.34
N GLN A 28 37.93 27.30 -9.79
CA GLN A 28 37.66 27.80 -11.15
C GLN A 28 37.76 26.91 -12.43
N LEU A 29 38.08 25.61 -12.38
CA LEU A 29 38.11 24.78 -13.60
C LEU A 29 37.12 23.59 -13.65
N LEU A 30 36.32 23.38 -12.60
CA LEU A 30 35.26 22.34 -12.56
C LEU A 30 33.82 22.89 -12.62
N GLN A 31 33.64 24.18 -12.92
CA GLN A 31 32.33 24.83 -12.98
C GLN A 31 31.55 24.63 -14.29
N SER A 32 32.12 24.01 -15.32
CA SER A 32 31.49 23.96 -16.66
C SER A 32 30.98 22.59 -17.11
N ALA A 33 31.13 21.52 -16.33
CA ALA A 33 30.66 20.16 -16.71
C ALA A 33 29.66 19.53 -15.73
N GLY A 34 29.39 20.16 -14.59
CA GLY A 34 28.56 19.63 -13.51
C GLY A 34 27.42 20.55 -13.11
N GLN A 35 26.69 21.12 -14.08
CA GLN A 35 25.41 21.76 -13.77
C GLN A 35 24.41 20.62 -13.50
N GLU A 36 24.46 20.08 -12.27
CA GLU A 36 23.44 19.16 -11.78
C GLU A 36 22.07 19.80 -12.06
N LEU A 37 21.18 19.05 -12.72
CA LEU A 37 19.79 19.46 -12.78
C LEU A 37 19.33 19.72 -11.34
N PRO A 38 18.78 20.90 -11.00
CA PRO A 38 18.29 21.15 -9.65
C PRO A 38 17.22 20.10 -9.34
N THR A 39 17.53 19.15 -8.45
CA THR A 39 16.56 18.17 -8.02
C THR A 39 15.47 18.91 -7.24
N LEU A 40 14.20 18.70 -7.62
CA LEU A 40 13.07 19.39 -6.98
C LEU A 40 13.04 19.16 -5.46
N TYR A 41 13.49 17.98 -5.04
CA TYR A 41 13.64 17.60 -3.66
C TYR A 41 15.13 17.42 -3.33
N PRO A 42 15.63 18.02 -2.24
CA PRO A 42 16.99 17.80 -1.77
C PRO A 42 17.12 16.42 -1.11
N SER A 43 18.36 15.93 -1.04
CA SER A 43 18.73 14.79 -0.20
C SER A 43 18.49 15.12 1.27
N LEU A 44 17.93 14.18 2.04
CA LEU A 44 17.64 14.39 3.45
C LEU A 44 18.78 13.87 4.34
N PRO A 45 18.96 14.44 5.55
CA PRO A 45 19.92 13.93 6.51
C PRO A 45 19.47 12.58 7.07
N ILE A 46 20.37 11.60 7.10
CA ILE A 46 20.15 10.28 7.72
C ILE A 46 20.56 10.21 9.20
N ALA A 47 20.90 11.36 9.79
CA ALA A 47 21.41 11.48 11.15
C ALA A 47 20.85 12.74 11.83
N ALA A 48 20.63 12.67 13.14
CA ALA A 48 20.12 13.77 13.97
C ALA A 48 21.13 14.15 15.09
N PRO A 49 22.30 14.73 14.75
CA PRO A 49 23.37 14.99 15.72
C PRO A 49 23.06 16.10 16.75
N TRP A 50 21.94 16.80 16.58
CA TRP A 50 21.42 17.83 17.48
C TRP A 50 20.12 17.43 18.18
N SER A 51 19.63 16.20 17.99
CA SER A 51 18.45 15.67 18.70
C SER A 51 18.61 15.77 20.21
N ASP A 52 17.53 16.06 20.95
CA ASP A 52 17.54 16.12 22.41
C ASP A 52 17.77 14.74 23.07
N ASN A 53 17.46 13.66 22.36
CA ASN A 53 17.70 12.28 22.77
C ASN A 53 19.21 11.95 22.72
N GLU A 54 19.81 11.69 23.88
CA GLU A 54 21.24 11.43 24.02
C GLU A 54 21.73 10.24 23.21
N ASN A 55 20.96 9.14 23.19
CA ASN A 55 21.33 7.93 22.44
C ASN A 55 21.31 8.21 20.94
N CYS A 56 20.22 8.80 20.43
CA CYS A 56 20.12 9.21 19.02
C CYS A 56 21.25 10.17 18.62
N ARG A 57 21.58 11.13 19.49
CA ARG A 57 22.63 12.12 19.25
C ARG A 57 24.01 11.47 19.14
N ASN A 58 24.33 10.54 20.03
CA ASN A 58 25.61 9.84 20.05
C ASN A 58 25.75 8.90 18.85
N ASP A 59 24.72 8.12 18.55
CA ASP A 59 24.69 7.21 17.41
C ASP A 59 24.75 7.95 16.07
N SER A 60 24.01 9.06 15.96
CA SER A 60 24.07 9.96 14.80
C SER A 60 25.48 10.52 14.60
N ARG A 61 26.19 10.91 15.67
CA ARG A 61 27.57 11.38 15.58
C ARG A 61 28.55 10.27 15.22
N LEU A 62 28.33 9.05 15.71
CA LEU A 62 29.11 7.88 15.32
C LEU A 62 28.97 7.62 13.81
N LEU A 63 27.74 7.60 13.31
CA LEU A 63 27.44 7.44 11.89
C LEU A 63 28.12 8.52 11.04
N LEU A 64 28.01 9.80 11.42
CA LEU A 64 28.64 10.89 10.69
C LEU A 64 30.17 10.80 10.66
N ARG A 65 30.82 10.42 11.78
CA ARG A 65 32.27 10.19 11.81
C ARG A 65 32.68 9.03 10.89
N ALA A 66 31.88 7.97 10.90
CA ALA A 66 32.14 6.77 10.11
C ALA A 66 31.93 7.00 8.61
N LEU A 67 30.97 7.84 8.23
CA LEU A 67 30.79 8.33 6.86
C LEU A 67 31.97 9.18 6.41
N ASN A 68 32.44 10.10 7.26
CA ASN A 68 33.62 10.92 6.97
C ASN A 68 34.90 10.09 6.78
N ASN A 69 34.99 8.97 7.48
CA ASN A 69 36.08 8.00 7.34
C ASN A 69 35.84 6.98 6.21
N PHE A 70 34.77 7.12 5.41
CA PHE A 70 34.40 6.19 4.33
C PHE A 70 34.32 4.72 4.75
N THR A 71 33.91 4.46 5.99
CA THR A 71 33.78 3.09 6.46
C THR A 71 32.66 2.37 5.70
N LEU A 72 32.90 1.10 5.37
CA LEU A 72 31.99 0.32 4.52
C LEU A 72 30.57 0.25 5.10
N TRP A 73 30.43 -0.03 6.39
CA TRP A 73 29.12 -0.15 7.03
C TRP A 73 28.32 1.16 6.98
N ALA A 74 28.99 2.31 7.12
CA ALA A 74 28.33 3.62 7.12
C ALA A 74 27.88 4.01 5.72
N VAL A 75 28.71 3.74 4.69
CA VAL A 75 28.32 3.95 3.29
C VAL A 75 27.19 3.00 2.89
N GLN A 76 27.24 1.74 3.34
CA GLN A 76 26.14 0.80 3.14
C GLN A 76 24.85 1.26 3.83
N MET A 77 24.94 1.89 5.00
CA MET A 77 23.78 2.50 5.68
C MET A 77 23.19 3.68 4.89
N LEU A 78 24.05 4.51 4.29
CA LEU A 78 23.61 5.64 3.47
C LEU A 78 22.92 5.19 2.17
N ASP A 79 23.42 4.13 1.54
CA ASP A 79 22.85 3.56 0.31
C ASP A 79 21.67 2.59 0.60
N ALA A 80 21.45 2.25 1.88
CA ALA A 80 20.38 1.33 2.29
C ALA A 80 19.00 1.95 2.07
N SER A 81 18.38 1.59 0.96
CA SER A 81 17.01 2.00 0.63
C SER A 81 15.94 1.05 1.20
N ALA A 82 16.32 -0.17 1.62
CA ALA A 82 15.40 -1.17 2.19
C ALA A 82 16.07 -2.31 3.00
N ARG A 83 17.41 -2.35 3.12
CA ARG A 83 18.14 -3.45 3.77
C ARG A 83 19.13 -2.91 4.79
N GLN A 84 19.02 -3.37 6.04
CA GLN A 84 19.95 -3.00 7.10
C GLN A 84 21.38 -3.47 6.77
N PRO A 85 22.38 -2.59 6.88
CA PRO A 85 23.78 -2.98 6.81
C PRO A 85 24.16 -3.81 8.04
N ASN A 86 25.15 -4.68 7.90
CA ASN A 86 25.68 -5.44 9.03
C ASN A 86 26.36 -4.48 10.03
N GLU A 87 26.29 -4.82 11.32
CA GLU A 87 26.93 -4.22 12.52
C GLU A 87 28.14 -3.30 12.24
N PRO A 88 28.25 -2.16 12.95
CA PRO A 88 28.13 -2.09 14.41
C PRO A 88 26.95 -1.27 14.98
N LEU A 89 26.12 -0.64 14.15
CA LEU A 89 25.04 0.24 14.61
C LEU A 89 23.66 -0.36 14.29
N LEU A 90 22.78 -0.39 15.29
CA LEU A 90 21.38 -0.75 15.07
C LEU A 90 20.69 0.35 14.27
N THR A 91 19.97 -0.05 13.22
CA THR A 91 19.28 0.89 12.32
C THR A 91 17.79 0.63 12.30
N GLN A 92 17.03 1.65 11.94
CA GLN A 92 15.63 1.54 11.59
C GLN A 92 15.38 2.26 10.26
N TYR A 93 14.32 1.86 9.59
CA TYR A 93 13.85 2.51 8.38
C TYR A 93 12.76 3.51 8.73
N CYS A 94 12.83 4.73 8.23
CA CYS A 94 11.80 5.74 8.39
C CYS A 94 11.40 6.33 7.04
N LEU A 95 10.10 6.33 6.74
CA LEU A 95 9.55 6.95 5.55
C LEU A 95 9.13 8.40 5.85
N VAL A 96 9.88 9.35 5.30
CA VAL A 96 9.67 10.79 5.50
C VAL A 96 8.87 11.36 4.35
N LYS A 97 7.75 12.00 4.65
CA LYS A 97 6.95 12.71 3.66
C LYS A 97 7.45 14.13 3.51
N VAL A 98 8.01 14.47 2.36
CA VAL A 98 8.43 15.83 2.02
C VAL A 98 7.42 16.42 1.07
N SER A 99 6.82 17.55 1.46
CA SER A 99 5.87 18.29 0.65
C SER A 99 6.41 19.65 0.27
N VAL A 100 6.10 20.08 -0.96
CA VAL A 100 6.50 21.34 -1.56
C VAL A 100 5.28 22.26 -1.62
N LYS A 101 5.43 23.47 -1.05
CA LYS A 101 4.47 24.56 -1.24
C LYS A 101 4.94 25.43 -2.40
N ILE A 102 4.12 25.46 -3.44
CA ILE A 102 4.39 26.25 -4.65
C ILE A 102 3.72 27.61 -4.46
N SER A 103 4.50 28.69 -4.57
CA SER A 103 3.95 30.05 -4.56
C SER A 103 3.02 30.26 -5.76
N ARG A 104 1.85 30.87 -5.52
CA ARG A 104 0.83 31.10 -6.56
C ARG A 104 1.36 31.92 -7.75
N ASN A 105 2.40 32.73 -7.55
CA ASN A 105 2.96 33.59 -8.61
C ASN A 105 3.79 32.83 -9.66
N ILE A 106 4.18 31.57 -9.39
CA ILE A 106 5.00 30.75 -10.30
C ILE A 106 4.11 29.99 -11.31
N SER A 107 2.83 29.82 -11.01
CA SER A 107 1.86 29.12 -11.87
C SER A 107 0.89 30.15 -12.43
N SER A 108 1.18 30.62 -13.65
CA SER A 108 0.45 31.70 -14.33
C SER A 108 -0.70 31.22 -15.20
N SER A 109 -1.09 29.95 -15.12
CA SER A 109 -1.97 29.31 -16.09
C SER A 109 -3.33 29.00 -15.46
N ASN A 110 -4.39 29.54 -16.08
CA ASN A 110 -5.77 29.09 -15.88
C ASN A 110 -5.91 27.69 -16.51
N LEU A 111 -5.31 26.66 -15.91
CA LEU A 111 -5.53 25.30 -16.39
C LEU A 111 -6.95 24.87 -16.10
N ASP A 112 -7.54 24.19 -17.10
CA ASP A 112 -8.74 23.40 -16.90
C ASP A 112 -8.48 22.38 -15.76
N PRO A 113 -9.28 22.40 -14.67
CA PRO A 113 -9.15 21.45 -13.58
C PRO A 113 -9.37 19.99 -14.00
N PHE A 114 -9.91 19.75 -15.20
CA PHE A 114 -10.15 18.42 -15.77
C PHE A 114 -9.11 17.98 -16.83
N VAL A 115 -8.09 18.80 -17.09
CA VAL A 115 -7.01 18.46 -18.04
C VAL A 115 -6.42 17.08 -17.74
N GLN A 116 -6.37 16.22 -18.76
CA GLN A 116 -5.80 14.86 -18.66
C GLN A 116 -4.42 14.77 -19.31
N LYS A 117 -4.23 15.52 -20.40
CA LYS A 117 -2.98 15.55 -21.14
C LYS A 117 -2.34 16.93 -20.98
N PHE A 118 -1.18 16.95 -20.34
CA PHE A 118 -0.37 18.16 -20.23
C PHE A 118 0.45 18.31 -21.50
N ASP A 119 0.51 19.53 -22.01
CA ASP A 119 1.46 19.88 -23.07
C ASP A 119 2.88 19.78 -22.48
N PRO A 120 3.78 18.96 -23.07
CA PRO A 120 5.14 18.79 -22.57
C PRO A 120 5.99 20.07 -22.61
N TYR A 121 5.55 21.09 -23.35
CA TYR A 121 6.23 22.39 -23.43
C TYR A 121 5.78 23.38 -22.33
N LEU A 122 4.75 23.03 -21.54
CA LEU A 122 4.31 23.84 -20.41
C LEU A 122 5.13 23.56 -19.14
N SER A 123 5.00 24.46 -18.17
CA SER A 123 5.68 24.37 -16.89
C SER A 123 5.28 23.09 -16.14
N ALA A 124 6.28 22.34 -15.64
CA ALA A 124 6.05 21.18 -14.79
C ALA A 124 5.26 21.52 -13.51
N TRP A 125 5.31 22.79 -13.07
CA TRP A 125 4.56 23.29 -11.91
C TRP A 125 3.06 23.10 -12.07
N ASP A 126 2.53 23.20 -13.28
CA ASP A 126 1.10 23.06 -13.57
C ASP A 126 0.61 21.62 -13.37
N ARG A 127 1.52 20.65 -13.42
CA ARG A 127 1.24 19.24 -13.13
C ARG A 127 1.45 18.89 -11.66
N ILE A 128 2.41 19.53 -10.99
CA ILE A 128 2.78 19.26 -9.58
C ILE A 128 1.80 19.91 -8.60
N LYS A 129 1.24 21.07 -8.95
CA LYS A 129 0.32 21.85 -8.11
C LYS A 129 -0.84 21.00 -7.58
N SER A 130 -1.12 21.11 -6.29
CA SER A 130 -2.18 20.33 -5.61
C SER A 130 -3.57 20.94 -5.75
N ASP A 131 -3.73 22.02 -6.52
CA ASP A 131 -4.96 22.82 -6.62
C ASP A 131 -6.06 22.16 -7.49
N GLY A 132 -6.02 20.84 -7.64
CA GLY A 132 -6.84 20.09 -8.57
C GLY A 132 -8.16 19.56 -7.99
N THR A 133 -9.05 19.16 -8.89
CA THR A 133 -10.27 18.40 -8.58
C THR A 133 -9.98 17.12 -7.78
N PRO A 134 -10.94 16.56 -7.03
CA PRO A 134 -10.78 15.29 -6.29
C PRO A 134 -10.35 14.09 -7.15
N SER A 135 -10.43 14.22 -8.48
CA SER A 135 -10.02 13.21 -9.46
C SER A 135 -8.52 13.17 -9.75
N ARG A 136 -7.72 14.07 -9.15
CA ARG A 136 -6.26 14.16 -9.34
C ARG A 136 -5.52 13.83 -8.06
N VAL A 137 -4.49 13.01 -8.19
CA VAL A 137 -3.59 12.69 -7.09
C VAL A 137 -2.58 13.84 -6.94
N PRO A 138 -2.40 14.37 -5.72
CA PRO A 138 -1.40 15.42 -5.47
C PRO A 138 0.01 14.89 -5.75
N ARG A 139 0.82 15.66 -6.47
CA ARG A 139 2.20 15.33 -6.85
C ARG A 139 3.23 16.25 -6.17
N ASN A 140 2.77 17.14 -5.29
CA ASN A 140 3.60 18.07 -4.53
C ASN A 140 4.18 17.45 -3.26
N SER A 141 4.04 16.14 -3.06
CA SER A 141 4.64 15.42 -1.94
C SER A 141 5.26 14.12 -2.40
N ILE A 142 6.43 13.79 -1.87
CA ILE A 142 7.08 12.50 -2.05
C ILE A 142 7.39 11.86 -0.71
N TYR A 143 7.45 10.53 -0.70
CA TYR A 143 7.95 9.76 0.42
C TYR A 143 9.40 9.38 0.15
N GLN A 144 10.31 9.80 1.03
CA GLN A 144 11.72 9.43 0.98
C GLN A 144 12.04 8.45 2.10
N ALA A 145 12.73 7.39 1.69
CA ALA A 145 13.22 6.31 2.52
C ALA A 145 14.51 6.71 3.24
N LEU A 146 14.54 6.74 4.57
CA LEU A 146 15.78 7.00 5.33
C LEU A 146 16.13 5.82 6.22
N CYS A 147 17.37 5.34 6.11
CA CYS A 147 17.96 4.43 7.08
C CYS A 147 18.67 5.25 8.17
N VAL A 148 18.13 5.24 9.38
CA VAL A 148 18.57 6.07 10.51
C VAL A 148 18.93 5.19 11.71
N PRO A 149 19.67 5.70 12.71
CA PRO A 149 19.94 4.94 13.92
C PRO A 149 18.65 4.52 14.63
N ALA A 150 18.58 3.28 15.11
CA ALA A 150 17.40 2.74 15.81
C ALA A 150 17.10 3.48 17.14
N SER A 151 18.09 4.16 17.71
CA SER A 151 17.94 4.97 18.92
C SER A 151 17.18 6.29 18.71
N CYS A 152 16.97 6.71 17.47
CA CYS A 152 16.23 7.93 17.13
C CYS A 152 14.72 7.70 17.14
N SER A 153 13.94 8.65 17.62
CA SER A 153 12.48 8.61 17.48
C SER A 153 12.03 9.29 16.18
N HIS A 154 10.79 9.04 15.75
CA HIS A 154 10.19 9.75 14.60
C HIS A 154 10.27 11.28 14.74
N LEU A 155 10.10 11.82 15.96
CA LEU A 155 10.20 13.25 16.26
C LEU A 155 11.64 13.79 16.09
N ASP A 156 12.64 12.99 16.45
CA ASP A 156 14.05 13.35 16.28
C ASP A 156 14.40 13.51 14.79
N ILE A 157 13.91 12.57 13.97
CA ILE A 157 14.10 12.58 12.51
C ILE A 157 13.32 13.73 11.88
N GLU A 158 12.05 13.92 12.24
CA GLU A 158 11.22 15.01 11.74
C GLU A 158 11.85 16.38 12.00
N SER A 159 12.37 16.58 13.21
CA SER A 159 13.05 17.82 13.60
C SER A 159 14.34 18.04 12.81
N ALA A 160 15.17 17.00 12.68
CA ALA A 160 16.43 17.08 11.94
C ALA A 160 16.21 17.37 10.45
N VAL A 161 15.24 16.68 9.83
CA VAL A 161 14.88 16.89 8.42
C VAL A 161 14.27 18.28 8.23
N SER A 162 13.34 18.69 9.10
CA SER A 162 12.71 20.02 9.01
C SER A 162 13.73 21.15 9.13
N GLN A 163 14.71 21.01 10.03
CA GLN A 163 15.79 21.98 10.18
C GLN A 163 16.69 22.01 8.93
N HIS A 164 17.02 20.85 8.36
CA HIS A 164 17.80 20.76 7.13
C HIS A 164 17.09 21.44 5.95
N LEU A 165 15.79 21.16 5.78
CA LEU A 165 14.98 21.75 4.72
C LEU A 165 14.81 23.27 4.87
N LYS A 166 14.69 23.78 6.11
CA LYS A 166 14.66 25.25 6.36
C LYS A 166 15.97 25.94 5.99
N LYS A 167 17.11 25.26 6.19
CA LYS A 167 18.43 25.80 5.83
C LYS A 167 18.68 25.74 4.32
N HIS A 168 18.05 24.78 3.63
CA HIS A 168 18.17 24.63 2.20
C HIS A 168 17.52 25.80 1.45
N LYS A 169 18.35 26.63 0.82
CA LYS A 169 17.88 27.72 -0.04
C LYS A 169 17.63 27.18 -1.44
N SER A 170 16.37 26.95 -1.78
CA SER A 170 16.03 26.58 -3.14
C SER A 170 16.26 27.78 -4.08
N PRO A 171 16.87 27.58 -5.27
CA PRO A 171 17.05 28.64 -6.25
C PRO A 171 15.72 29.19 -6.79
N LEU A 172 14.62 28.46 -6.55
CA LEU A 172 13.27 28.74 -7.03
C LEU A 172 12.33 29.29 -5.94
N GLY A 173 12.83 29.56 -4.72
CA GLY A 173 12.02 30.14 -3.63
C GLY A 173 10.91 29.21 -3.12
N ILE A 174 11.09 27.91 -3.27
CA ILE A 174 10.21 26.84 -2.82
C ILE A 174 10.31 26.65 -1.30
N GLU A 175 9.17 26.57 -0.63
CA GLU A 175 9.07 26.19 0.79
C GLU A 175 8.78 24.69 0.91
N TYR A 176 9.55 24.00 1.76
CA TYR A 176 9.41 22.58 2.03
C TYR A 176 8.83 22.34 3.43
N THR A 177 8.00 21.31 3.56
CA THR A 177 7.50 20.80 4.85
C THR A 177 7.77 19.31 4.93
N ALA A 178 8.29 18.82 6.05
CA ALA A 178 8.49 17.40 6.32
C ALA A 178 7.52 16.91 7.40
N GLU A 179 7.11 15.65 7.28
CA GLU A 179 6.24 14.95 8.23
C GLU A 179 6.75 13.51 8.36
N VAL A 180 6.88 13.01 9.60
CA VAL A 180 7.31 11.63 9.89
C VAL A 180 6.33 10.99 10.86
N ALA A 181 5.48 10.09 10.35
CA ALA A 181 4.50 9.39 11.19
C ALA A 181 5.17 8.23 11.95
N PRO A 182 4.73 7.93 13.20
CA PRO A 182 5.34 6.89 14.01
C PRO A 182 5.23 5.49 13.40
N ASN A 183 4.13 5.21 12.68
CA ASN A 183 3.89 3.94 11.97
C ASN A 183 4.64 3.82 10.64
N LEU A 184 5.39 4.86 10.25
CA LEU A 184 6.24 4.87 9.06
C LEU A 184 7.72 4.67 9.41
N CYS A 185 8.03 4.48 10.70
CA CYS A 185 9.33 4.02 11.15
C CYS A 185 9.23 2.56 11.61
N SER A 186 10.10 1.71 11.08
CA SER A 186 10.17 0.29 11.43
C SER A 186 11.61 -0.15 11.69
N SER A 187 11.84 -0.77 12.85
CA SER A 187 13.03 -1.56 13.12
C SER A 187 12.85 -2.96 12.54
N LEU A 188 13.95 -3.66 12.30
CA LEU A 188 13.98 -5.02 11.74
C LEU A 188 13.58 -6.11 12.74
N GLU A 189 12.98 -5.72 13.86
CA GLU A 189 12.40 -6.69 14.78
C GLU A 189 11.19 -7.29 14.08
N GLU A 190 11.24 -8.59 13.78
CA GLU A 190 10.09 -9.29 13.23
C GLU A 190 8.92 -9.07 14.19
N GLU A 191 7.91 -8.31 13.75
CA GLU A 191 6.70 -8.12 14.51
C GLU A 191 6.16 -9.50 14.87
N PRO A 192 6.12 -9.87 16.16
CA PRO A 192 5.67 -11.20 16.55
C PRO A 192 4.21 -11.34 16.10
N PHE A 193 3.84 -12.54 15.65
CA PHE A 193 2.46 -12.82 15.28
C PHE A 193 1.51 -12.30 16.35
N THR A 194 0.58 -11.45 15.91
CA THR A 194 -0.40 -10.90 16.82
C THR A 194 -1.36 -12.01 17.25
N LYS A 195 -2.05 -11.79 18.37
CA LYS A 195 -3.11 -12.71 18.83
C LYS A 195 -4.16 -12.95 17.72
N TRP A 196 -4.39 -11.95 16.86
CA TRP A 196 -5.31 -12.03 15.73
C TRP A 196 -4.78 -12.91 14.60
N ASP A 197 -3.48 -12.88 14.34
CA ASP A 197 -2.86 -13.74 13.32
C ASP A 197 -2.94 -15.20 13.73
N HIS A 198 -2.64 -15.51 15.00
CA HIS A 198 -2.80 -16.86 15.53
C HIS A 198 -4.26 -17.32 15.50
N LEU A 199 -5.22 -16.45 15.88
CA LEU A 199 -6.64 -16.77 15.79
C LEU A 199 -7.07 -17.08 14.35
N PHE A 200 -6.63 -16.27 13.39
CA PHE A 200 -6.92 -16.47 11.97
C PHE A 200 -6.33 -17.79 11.46
N LEU A 201 -5.07 -18.09 11.79
CA LEU A 201 -4.41 -19.33 11.39
C LEU A 201 -5.10 -20.56 11.98
N ILE A 202 -5.43 -20.54 13.27
CA ILE A 202 -6.10 -21.66 13.96
C ILE A 202 -7.50 -21.88 13.37
N THR A 203 -8.29 -20.82 13.19
CA THR A 203 -9.64 -20.92 12.62
C THR A 203 -9.60 -21.42 11.17
N THR A 204 -8.68 -20.91 10.35
CA THR A 204 -8.50 -21.37 8.96
C THR A 204 -8.08 -22.84 8.91
N ALA A 205 -7.11 -23.25 9.73
CA ALA A 205 -6.67 -24.64 9.82
C ALA A 205 -7.80 -25.57 10.28
N PHE A 206 -8.64 -25.14 11.22
CA PHE A 206 -9.81 -25.89 11.67
C PHE A 206 -10.81 -26.14 10.54
N PHE A 207 -11.17 -25.11 9.77
CA PHE A 207 -12.07 -25.28 8.63
C PHE A 207 -11.46 -26.15 7.52
N ILE A 208 -10.17 -25.99 7.21
CA ILE A 208 -9.47 -26.86 6.25
C ILE A 208 -9.51 -28.32 6.73
N LEU A 209 -9.29 -28.56 8.02
CA LEU A 209 -9.36 -29.90 8.60
C LEU A 209 -10.77 -30.49 8.48
N LEU A 210 -11.82 -29.73 8.80
CA LEU A 210 -13.21 -30.16 8.63
C LEU A 210 -13.50 -30.53 7.17
N VAL A 211 -13.02 -29.74 6.22
CA VAL A 211 -13.17 -29.99 4.79
C VAL A 211 -12.43 -31.26 4.36
N VAL A 212 -11.19 -31.46 4.81
CA VAL A 212 -10.41 -32.67 4.51
C VAL A 212 -11.08 -33.91 5.09
N MET A 213 -11.51 -33.86 6.36
CA MET A 213 -12.18 -34.97 7.02
C MET A 213 -13.54 -35.30 6.38
N GLY A 214 -14.34 -34.28 6.07
CA GLY A 214 -15.63 -34.43 5.39
C GLY A 214 -15.48 -35.03 3.99
N THR A 215 -14.51 -34.53 3.22
CA THR A 215 -14.24 -35.03 1.86
C THR A 215 -13.65 -36.44 1.87
N ALA A 216 -12.73 -36.74 2.80
CA ALA A 216 -12.18 -38.08 2.96
C ALA A 216 -13.27 -39.09 3.31
N ARG A 217 -14.19 -38.73 4.21
CA ARG A 217 -15.33 -39.57 4.57
C ARG A 217 -16.25 -39.84 3.37
N ASP A 218 -16.59 -38.82 2.59
CA ASP A 218 -17.41 -38.97 1.36
C ASP A 218 -16.69 -39.82 0.28
N CYS A 219 -15.36 -39.75 0.20
CA CYS A 219 -14.59 -40.61 -0.71
C CYS A 219 -14.49 -42.06 -0.24
N LEU A 220 -14.38 -42.30 1.07
CA LEU A 220 -14.18 -43.62 1.67
C LEU A 220 -15.50 -44.37 1.92
N SER A 221 -16.58 -43.65 2.21
CA SER A 221 -17.90 -44.23 2.37
C SER A 221 -18.55 -44.44 1.01
N GLY A 222 -18.50 -45.68 0.50
CA GLY A 222 -19.44 -46.14 -0.52
C GLY A 222 -20.89 -45.96 -0.02
N GLU A 223 -21.80 -45.67 -0.95
CA GLU A 223 -23.20 -45.33 -0.70
C GLU A 223 -23.81 -46.13 0.46
N THR A 224 -24.42 -45.41 1.40
CA THR A 224 -25.21 -45.91 2.54
C THR A 224 -24.44 -46.41 3.76
N GLN A 225 -24.44 -45.59 4.83
CA GLN A 225 -24.86 -46.05 6.16
C GLN A 225 -25.24 -44.86 7.06
N SER A 226 -26.32 -45.03 7.83
CA SER A 226 -26.83 -44.11 8.84
C SER A 226 -25.71 -43.72 9.82
N GLY A 227 -25.23 -42.49 9.70
CA GLY A 227 -24.18 -41.95 10.54
C GLY A 227 -24.73 -41.32 11.82
N SER A 228 -23.88 -41.17 12.83
CA SER A 228 -24.17 -40.32 14.00
C SER A 228 -24.32 -38.86 13.57
N LEU A 229 -24.95 -38.01 14.39
CA LEU A 229 -25.12 -36.57 14.07
C LEU A 229 -23.82 -35.88 13.64
N PHE A 230 -22.67 -36.32 14.16
CA PHE A 230 -21.35 -35.79 13.81
C PHE A 230 -20.89 -36.22 12.40
N SER A 231 -21.26 -37.42 11.96
CA SER A 231 -21.06 -37.89 10.58
C SER A 231 -21.77 -36.98 9.59
N ASP A 232 -23.03 -36.69 9.87
CA ASP A 232 -23.89 -35.91 8.97
C ASP A 232 -23.41 -34.46 8.93
N LEU A 233 -22.99 -33.92 10.07
CA LEU A 233 -22.36 -32.59 10.15
C LEU A 233 -21.03 -32.51 9.38
N LEU A 234 -20.19 -33.56 9.44
CA LEU A 234 -18.93 -33.62 8.68
C LEU A 234 -19.17 -33.68 7.16
N LEU A 235 -20.22 -34.39 6.72
CA LEU A 235 -20.59 -34.46 5.31
C LEU A 235 -20.96 -33.08 4.73
N CYS A 236 -21.49 -32.16 5.55
CA CYS A 236 -21.75 -30.77 5.14
C CYS A 236 -20.47 -30.03 4.68
N PHE A 237 -19.29 -30.46 5.15
CA PHE A 237 -18.00 -29.88 4.75
C PHE A 237 -17.33 -30.62 3.58
N SER A 238 -17.94 -31.69 3.04
CA SER A 238 -17.39 -32.42 1.89
C SER A 238 -17.36 -31.56 0.62
N LEU A 239 -16.17 -31.38 0.04
CA LEU A 239 -16.04 -30.67 -1.25
C LEU A 239 -16.76 -31.41 -2.37
N LYS A 240 -16.70 -32.74 -2.41
CA LYS A 240 -17.27 -33.55 -3.49
C LYS A 240 -18.81 -33.42 -3.52
N GLN A 241 -19.46 -33.59 -2.37
CA GLN A 241 -20.92 -33.45 -2.26
C GLN A 241 -21.37 -32.00 -2.50
N ASN A 242 -20.67 -31.01 -1.93
CA ASN A 242 -20.98 -29.61 -2.16
C ASN A 242 -20.81 -29.21 -3.62
N PHE A 243 -19.76 -29.69 -4.30
CA PHE A 243 -19.53 -29.45 -5.72
C PHE A 243 -20.61 -30.10 -6.60
N LYS A 244 -21.05 -31.31 -6.26
CA LYS A 244 -22.19 -31.95 -6.94
C LYS A 244 -23.49 -31.17 -6.72
N SER A 245 -23.71 -30.65 -5.51
CA SER A 245 -24.88 -29.82 -5.19
C SER A 245 -24.88 -28.47 -5.89
N LEU A 246 -23.71 -27.93 -6.27
CA LEU A 246 -23.59 -26.69 -7.03
C LEU A 246 -23.99 -26.84 -8.50
N ASN A 247 -24.06 -28.07 -9.03
CA ASN A 247 -24.51 -28.35 -10.39
C ASN A 247 -25.74 -29.29 -10.41
N PRO A 248 -26.90 -28.83 -9.88
CA PRO A 248 -28.10 -29.65 -9.84
C PRO A 248 -28.62 -29.88 -11.26
N SER A 249 -28.88 -31.15 -11.62
CA SER A 249 -29.45 -31.55 -12.92
C SER A 249 -30.96 -31.23 -13.05
N ARG A 250 -31.40 -30.08 -12.51
CA ARG A 250 -32.81 -29.67 -12.44
C ARG A 250 -33.15 -28.70 -13.58
N GLU A 251 -34.38 -28.80 -14.07
CA GLU A 251 -35.02 -27.80 -14.94
C GLU A 251 -34.95 -26.39 -14.32
N PRO A 252 -34.41 -25.39 -15.03
CA PRO A 252 -34.23 -24.04 -14.51
C PRO A 252 -35.60 -23.40 -14.26
N SER A 253 -35.82 -22.96 -13.02
CA SER A 253 -36.97 -22.14 -12.66
C SER A 253 -36.70 -20.67 -12.95
N SER A 254 -37.75 -19.86 -13.15
CA SER A 254 -37.61 -18.43 -13.46
C SER A 254 -36.83 -17.63 -12.42
N LEU A 255 -36.79 -18.10 -11.16
CA LEU A 255 -36.03 -17.48 -10.07
C LEU A 255 -34.52 -17.81 -10.11
N ASP A 256 -34.10 -18.83 -10.86
CA ASP A 256 -32.68 -19.22 -10.96
C ASP A 256 -31.86 -18.18 -11.74
N VAL A 257 -32.52 -17.39 -12.61
CA VAL A 257 -31.91 -16.23 -13.27
C VAL A 257 -31.50 -15.17 -12.25
N LEU A 258 -32.30 -14.93 -11.21
CA LEU A 258 -31.98 -13.98 -10.13
C LEU A 258 -30.79 -14.48 -9.30
N ASN A 259 -30.72 -15.78 -9.01
CA ASN A 259 -29.59 -16.38 -8.33
C ASN A 259 -28.30 -16.30 -9.17
N SER A 260 -28.40 -16.48 -10.48
CA SER A 260 -27.28 -16.31 -11.41
C SER A 260 -26.80 -14.86 -11.46
N MET A 261 -27.72 -13.90 -11.43
CA MET A 261 -27.40 -12.47 -11.36
C MET A 261 -26.67 -12.12 -10.06
N LYS A 262 -27.09 -12.70 -8.92
CA LYS A 262 -26.38 -12.55 -7.64
C LYS A 262 -24.93 -13.07 -7.71
N PHE A 263 -24.72 -14.21 -8.35
CA PHE A 263 -23.37 -14.77 -8.54
C PHE A 263 -22.47 -13.81 -9.34
N ILE A 264 -22.98 -13.26 -10.45
CA ILE A 264 -22.24 -12.29 -11.27
C ILE A 264 -21.94 -11.01 -10.48
N CYS A 265 -22.90 -10.49 -9.71
CA CYS A 265 -22.68 -9.35 -8.82
C CYS A 265 -21.56 -9.66 -7.81
N MET A 266 -21.58 -10.82 -7.17
CA MET A 266 -20.56 -11.24 -6.20
C MET A 266 -19.16 -11.34 -6.80
N CYS A 267 -19.01 -11.97 -7.97
CA CYS A 267 -17.73 -12.02 -8.67
C CYS A 267 -17.21 -10.61 -8.98
N SER A 268 -18.09 -9.72 -9.44
CA SER A 268 -17.72 -8.34 -9.79
C SER A 268 -17.30 -7.52 -8.57
N ILE A 269 -17.97 -7.69 -7.43
CA ILE A 269 -17.61 -7.04 -6.15
C ILE A 269 -16.21 -7.49 -5.71
N ILE A 270 -15.93 -8.80 -5.75
CA ILE A 270 -14.61 -9.34 -5.38
C ILE A 270 -13.51 -8.79 -6.28
N ILE A 271 -13.74 -8.76 -7.59
CA ILE A 271 -12.78 -8.21 -8.56
C ILE A 271 -12.54 -6.72 -8.29
N SER A 272 -13.59 -5.95 -8.01
CA SER A 272 -13.47 -4.52 -7.73
C SER A 272 -12.67 -4.25 -6.45
N HIS A 273 -12.96 -4.93 -5.33
CA HIS A 273 -12.21 -4.76 -4.09
C HIS A 273 -10.73 -5.13 -4.25
N ARG A 274 -10.44 -6.22 -4.96
CA ARG A 274 -9.07 -6.63 -5.24
C ARG A 274 -8.36 -5.61 -6.13
N GLY A 275 -9.05 -5.11 -7.16
CA GLY A 275 -8.55 -4.07 -8.04
C GLY A 275 -8.27 -2.75 -7.30
N ALA A 276 -9.16 -2.34 -6.39
CA ALA A 276 -9.00 -1.15 -5.58
C ALA A 276 -7.79 -1.25 -4.65
N TYR A 277 -7.62 -2.37 -3.94
CA TYR A 277 -6.45 -2.61 -3.09
C TYR A 277 -5.15 -2.58 -3.90
N PHE A 278 -5.15 -3.26 -5.05
CA PHE A 278 -3.97 -3.30 -5.91
C PHE A 278 -3.65 -1.91 -6.49
N GLY A 279 -4.66 -1.13 -6.90
CA GLY A 279 -4.51 0.23 -7.42
C GLY A 279 -4.09 1.27 -6.38
N ALA A 280 -4.35 1.04 -5.09
CA ALA A 280 -3.87 1.87 -3.99
C ALA A 280 -2.38 1.65 -3.66
N SER A 281 -1.71 0.68 -4.31
CA SER A 281 -0.29 0.42 -4.12
C SER A 281 0.57 1.59 -4.63
N PRO A 282 1.65 1.97 -3.92
CA PRO A 282 2.53 3.09 -4.30
C PRO A 282 3.36 2.83 -5.57
N LEU A 283 3.26 1.64 -6.17
CA LEU A 283 4.04 1.22 -7.34
C LEU A 283 3.40 1.59 -8.69
N TRP A 284 2.25 2.25 -8.68
CA TRP A 284 1.52 2.57 -9.90
C TRP A 284 1.88 3.93 -10.49
N ASN A 285 1.85 4.00 -11.82
CA ASN A 285 1.87 5.27 -12.52
C ASN A 285 0.58 6.04 -12.19
N LEU A 286 0.70 7.13 -11.44
CA LEU A 286 -0.43 7.96 -11.01
C LEU A 286 -1.25 8.50 -12.20
N GLU A 287 -0.61 8.79 -13.33
CA GLU A 287 -1.33 9.23 -14.54
C GLU A 287 -2.18 8.12 -15.14
N PHE A 288 -1.68 6.88 -15.13
CA PHE A 288 -2.47 5.72 -15.56
C PHE A 288 -3.69 5.55 -14.64
N LEU A 289 -3.48 5.65 -13.33
CA LEU A 289 -4.56 5.54 -12.34
C LEU A 289 -5.62 6.63 -12.54
N GLU A 290 -5.21 7.90 -12.62
CA GLU A 290 -6.12 9.03 -12.87
C GLU A 290 -6.91 8.88 -14.18
N ARG A 291 -6.27 8.39 -15.24
CA ARG A 291 -6.91 8.12 -16.53
C ARG A 291 -7.93 7.00 -16.42
N GLU A 292 -7.59 5.93 -15.72
CA GLU A 292 -8.46 4.75 -15.60
C GLU A 292 -9.71 5.07 -14.77
N PHE A 293 -9.57 5.84 -13.68
CA PHE A 293 -10.72 6.32 -12.91
C PHE A 293 -11.67 7.23 -13.70
N LYS A 294 -11.18 7.89 -14.76
CA LYS A 294 -12.00 8.70 -15.67
C LYS A 294 -12.51 7.91 -16.88
N SER A 295 -12.00 6.69 -17.10
CA SER A 295 -12.35 5.86 -18.24
C SER A 295 -13.75 5.28 -18.08
N THR A 296 -14.59 5.42 -19.11
CA THR A 296 -15.91 4.79 -19.14
C THR A 296 -15.85 3.27 -19.27
N ARG A 297 -14.71 2.73 -19.74
CA ARG A 297 -14.51 1.29 -19.98
C ARG A 297 -14.64 0.45 -18.71
N LEU A 298 -14.09 0.95 -17.60
CA LEU A 298 -14.14 0.29 -16.29
C LEU A 298 -15.07 1.01 -15.31
N ALA A 299 -15.89 1.95 -15.78
CA ALA A 299 -16.77 2.73 -14.92
C ALA A 299 -17.70 1.85 -14.07
N LEU A 300 -18.20 0.74 -14.62
CA LEU A 300 -19.03 -0.21 -13.88
C LEU A 300 -18.28 -0.90 -12.73
N ILE A 301 -16.99 -1.23 -12.93
CA ILE A 301 -16.16 -1.88 -11.90
C ILE A 301 -15.74 -0.87 -10.83
N HIS A 302 -15.44 0.37 -11.23
CA HIS A 302 -15.11 1.47 -10.31
C HIS A 302 -16.34 1.94 -9.51
N ARG A 303 -17.55 1.83 -10.07
CA ARG A 303 -18.83 2.05 -9.39
C ARG A 303 -19.38 0.74 -8.81
N ALA A 304 -18.57 0.07 -8.00
CA ALA A 304 -18.96 -1.17 -7.35
C ALA A 304 -20.15 -0.99 -6.39
N ASP A 305 -20.36 0.22 -5.88
CA ASP A 305 -21.55 0.63 -5.12
C ASP A 305 -22.86 0.25 -5.84
N LEU A 306 -22.97 0.54 -7.14
CA LEU A 306 -24.15 0.18 -7.93
C LEU A 306 -24.33 -1.34 -8.06
N ILE A 307 -23.23 -2.10 -8.11
CA ILE A 307 -23.30 -3.57 -8.18
C ILE A 307 -23.76 -4.16 -6.85
N VAL A 308 -23.29 -3.58 -5.74
CA VAL A 308 -23.69 -3.95 -4.38
C VAL A 308 -25.18 -3.66 -4.17
N ASP A 309 -25.67 -2.51 -4.61
CA ASP A 309 -27.09 -2.15 -4.53
C ASP A 309 -27.96 -3.16 -5.30
N ASN A 310 -27.58 -3.50 -6.54
CA ASN A 310 -28.27 -4.54 -7.31
C ASN A 310 -28.28 -5.88 -6.58
N PHE A 311 -27.17 -6.29 -5.97
CA PHE A 311 -27.11 -7.51 -5.18
C PHE A 311 -28.10 -7.48 -4.00
N PHE A 312 -28.18 -6.37 -3.27
CA PHE A 312 -29.11 -6.23 -2.16
C PHE A 312 -30.57 -6.18 -2.60
N VAL A 313 -30.88 -5.51 -3.71
CA VAL A 313 -32.24 -5.48 -4.28
C VAL A 313 -32.69 -6.89 -4.67
N ILE A 314 -31.86 -7.64 -5.38
CA ILE A 314 -32.20 -9.01 -5.80
C ILE A 314 -32.35 -9.92 -4.58
N SER A 315 -31.46 -9.79 -3.59
CA SER A 315 -31.52 -10.58 -2.35
C SER A 315 -32.76 -10.25 -1.52
N GLY A 316 -33.12 -8.97 -1.40
CA GLY A 316 -34.32 -8.52 -0.71
C GLY A 316 -35.59 -8.96 -1.43
N LEU A 317 -35.63 -8.88 -2.76
CA LEU A 317 -36.75 -9.37 -3.57
C LEU A 317 -36.97 -10.87 -3.38
N LEU A 318 -35.89 -11.67 -3.45
CA LEU A 318 -35.97 -13.12 -3.28
C LEU A 318 -36.43 -13.48 -1.86
N MET A 319 -35.89 -12.80 -0.84
CA MET A 319 -36.31 -12.99 0.55
C MET A 319 -37.80 -12.66 0.74
N ALA A 320 -38.27 -11.53 0.20
CA ALA A 320 -39.68 -11.14 0.27
C ALA A 320 -40.58 -12.14 -0.47
N TYR A 321 -40.16 -12.63 -1.64
CA TYR A 321 -40.89 -13.64 -2.39
C TYR A 321 -41.02 -14.96 -1.62
N LEU A 322 -39.92 -15.45 -1.04
CA LEU A 322 -39.93 -16.66 -0.22
C LEU A 322 -40.79 -16.47 1.03
N LEU A 323 -40.74 -15.30 1.67
CA LEU A 323 -41.60 -14.96 2.80
C LEU A 323 -43.08 -15.00 2.43
N LEU A 324 -43.48 -14.37 1.33
CA LEU A 324 -44.86 -14.40 0.85
C LEU A 324 -45.35 -15.83 0.58
N LYS A 325 -44.45 -16.72 0.15
CA LYS A 325 -44.76 -18.14 -0.08
C LYS A 325 -44.90 -18.94 1.24
N GLU A 326 -44.20 -18.54 2.29
CA GLU A 326 -44.23 -19.18 3.61
C GLU A 326 -45.31 -18.63 4.55
N LEU A 327 -45.75 -17.37 4.37
CA LEU A 327 -46.83 -16.73 5.14
C LEU A 327 -48.16 -17.52 5.22
N PRO A 328 -48.63 -18.22 4.17
CA PRO A 328 -49.84 -19.04 4.29
C PRO A 328 -49.65 -20.30 5.16
N LYS A 329 -48.42 -20.63 5.58
CA LYS A 329 -48.15 -21.78 6.45
C LYS A 329 -48.31 -21.40 7.92
N ARG A 330 -48.86 -22.33 8.71
CA ARG A 330 -49.16 -22.16 10.15
C ARG A 330 -47.94 -21.88 11.03
N ARG A 331 -46.73 -22.18 10.54
CA ARG A 331 -45.44 -21.89 11.18
C ARG A 331 -44.44 -21.47 10.11
N ILE A 332 -43.83 -20.29 10.29
CA ILE A 332 -42.77 -19.80 9.41
C ILE A 332 -41.46 -20.48 9.81
N ASN A 333 -40.82 -21.18 8.89
CA ASN A 333 -39.51 -21.76 9.14
C ASN A 333 -38.44 -20.72 8.76
N ALA A 334 -37.94 -19.97 9.74
CA ALA A 334 -36.96 -18.89 9.52
C ALA A 334 -35.68 -19.36 8.80
N ILE A 335 -35.31 -20.64 8.95
CA ILE A 335 -34.13 -21.22 8.29
C ILE A 335 -34.33 -21.30 6.76
N TYR A 336 -35.56 -21.51 6.30
CA TYR A 336 -35.90 -21.56 4.88
C TYR A 336 -35.91 -20.17 4.21
N LEU A 337 -35.88 -19.10 5.01
CA LEU A 337 -35.80 -17.71 4.53
C LEU A 337 -34.37 -17.21 4.36
N ILE A 338 -33.40 -17.94 4.91
CA ILE A 338 -31.97 -17.59 4.91
C ILE A 338 -31.21 -18.37 3.82
N TYR A 339 -31.77 -19.47 3.33
CA TYR A 339 -31.18 -20.40 2.34
C TYR A 339 -31.82 -20.23 0.97
#